data_AF-A0A7W9WRQ5-F1
#
_entry.id   AF-A0A7W9WRQ5-F1
#
_cell.length_a   1.000
_cell.length_b   1.000
_cell.length_c   1.000
_cell.angle_alpha   90.00
_cell.angle_beta   90.00
_cell.angle_gamma   90.00
#
_symmetry.space_group_name_H-M   'P 1'
#
loop_
_entity.id
_entity.type
_entity.pdbx_description
1 polymer ?
#
loop_
_entity_poly.entity_id
_entity_poly.type
_entity_poly.pdbx_seq_one_letter_code
_entity_poly.pdbx_strand_id
1 'polypeptide(L)'
;MSIVTDNIGAVTGIIGAITGGFALWKSYQVKSLDLRLELRKALGNAHHALRSLPDLLDYADGSRHRILAQGGQGGAALAWEQDLAAARTEIRNIAAELRDEDEDFNALSDKQLEVAIAAANKQVLRLEALVSKYRDAVAADDDRRRDIRREHADLARDMIARR
;
A
#
# COMPACT_ATOMS: atom_id res chain seq x y z
N MET A 1 -8.72 -19.68 2.12
CA MET A 1 -8.68 -18.21 2.02
C MET A 1 -7.26 -17.68 2.32
N SER A 2 -6.21 -18.42 1.92
CA SER A 2 -4.85 -18.22 2.47
C SER A 2 -3.90 -17.41 1.56
N ILE A 3 -4.13 -17.44 0.25
CA ILE A 3 -3.22 -16.84 -0.75
C ILE A 3 -3.20 -15.29 -0.64
N VAL A 4 -4.32 -14.67 -0.29
CA VAL A 4 -4.46 -13.20 -0.24
C VAL A 4 -3.83 -12.63 1.02
N THR A 5 -3.93 -13.33 2.15
CA THR A 5 -3.30 -12.92 3.42
C THR A 5 -1.77 -13.03 3.31
N ASP A 6 -1.27 -14.03 2.61
CA ASP A 6 0.17 -14.21 2.35
C ASP A 6 0.74 -13.08 1.49
N ASN A 7 0.02 -12.63 0.45
CA ASN A 7 0.45 -11.52 -0.40
C ASN A 7 0.43 -10.17 0.32
N ILE A 8 -0.59 -9.90 1.14
CA ILE A 8 -0.69 -8.65 1.92
C ILE A 8 0.40 -8.61 3.02
N GLY A 9 0.73 -9.76 3.61
CA GLY A 9 1.82 -9.92 4.57
C GLY A 9 3.20 -9.60 3.96
N ALA A 10 3.49 -10.15 2.77
CA ALA A 10 4.75 -9.95 2.06
C ALA A 10 5.03 -8.48 1.71
N VAL A 11 4.00 -7.73 1.30
CA VAL A 11 4.12 -6.29 1.01
C VAL A 11 4.50 -5.48 2.27
N THR A 12 4.08 -5.90 3.47
CA THR A 12 4.41 -5.26 4.76
C THR A 12 5.88 -5.36 5.12
N GLY A 13 6.44 -6.58 5.03
CA GLY A 13 7.78 -6.87 5.53
C GLY A 13 8.86 -6.15 4.72
N ILE A 14 8.60 -5.98 3.43
CA ILE A 14 9.51 -5.29 2.52
C ILE A 14 9.45 -3.79 2.73
N ILE A 15 8.26 -3.19 2.90
CA ILE A 15 8.12 -1.73 3.03
C ILE A 15 8.60 -1.22 4.40
N GLY A 16 8.24 -1.89 5.50
CA GLY A 16 8.67 -1.48 6.85
C GLY A 16 10.19 -1.59 7.10
N ALA A 17 10.88 -2.48 6.39
CA ALA A 17 12.34 -2.61 6.46
C ALA A 17 13.09 -1.44 5.77
N ILE A 18 12.42 -0.71 4.86
CA ILE A 18 13.04 0.37 4.06
C ILE A 18 13.10 1.69 4.82
N THR A 19 12.09 2.02 5.63
CA THR A 19 12.01 3.27 6.40
C THR A 19 13.13 3.38 7.44
N GLY A 20 13.55 2.24 8.01
CA GLY A 20 14.74 2.17 8.87
C GLY A 20 16.04 2.51 8.10
N GLY A 21 16.13 2.15 6.83
CA GLY A 21 17.27 2.44 5.96
C GLY A 21 17.41 3.91 5.58
N PHE A 22 16.30 4.61 5.26
CA PHE A 22 16.35 6.03 4.87
C PHE A 22 16.77 6.96 6.03
N ALA A 23 16.30 6.68 7.25
CA ALA A 23 16.72 7.40 8.44
C ALA A 23 18.23 7.24 8.71
N LEU A 24 18.79 6.08 8.36
CA LEU A 24 20.22 5.80 8.45
C LEU A 24 21.01 6.41 7.27
N TRP A 25 20.46 6.42 6.05
CA TRP A 25 21.11 6.95 4.85
C TRP A 25 21.40 8.44 4.92
N LYS A 26 20.45 9.24 5.43
CA LYS A 26 20.65 10.69 5.64
C LYS A 26 21.86 10.99 6.55
N SER A 27 22.35 10.01 7.31
CA SER A 27 23.40 10.16 8.31
C SER A 27 24.78 9.64 7.90
N TYR A 28 24.95 8.96 6.75
CA TYR A 28 26.23 8.32 6.39
C TYR A 28 26.79 8.72 5.01
N GLN A 29 28.11 8.93 4.93
CA GLN A 29 28.87 8.98 3.67
C GLN A 29 29.00 7.57 3.10
N VAL A 30 28.07 7.19 2.23
CA VAL A 30 28.02 5.88 1.59
C VAL A 30 28.93 5.88 0.36
N LYS A 31 29.71 4.81 0.15
CA LYS A 31 30.62 4.67 -1.02
C LYS A 31 29.81 4.49 -2.31
N SER A 32 30.36 4.89 -3.44
CA SER A 32 29.70 4.85 -4.77
C SER A 32 29.10 3.49 -5.16
N LEU A 33 29.77 2.38 -4.83
CA LEU A 33 29.27 1.02 -5.07
C LEU A 33 28.03 0.71 -4.23
N ASP A 34 28.02 1.16 -2.97
CA ASP A 34 26.89 0.99 -2.07
C ASP A 34 25.70 1.84 -2.53
N LEU A 35 25.94 3.05 -3.09
CA LEU A 35 24.89 3.89 -3.68
C LEU A 35 24.18 3.22 -4.86
N ARG A 36 24.92 2.53 -5.75
CA ARG A 36 24.29 1.80 -6.88
C ARG A 36 23.43 0.64 -6.39
N LEU A 37 23.92 -0.09 -5.40
CA LEU A 37 23.17 -1.19 -4.80
C LEU A 37 21.90 -0.68 -4.10
N GLU A 38 22.01 0.44 -3.40
CA GLU A 38 20.88 1.08 -2.73
C GLU A 38 19.84 1.58 -3.74
N LEU A 39 20.26 2.22 -4.83
CA LEU A 39 19.35 2.62 -5.91
C LEU A 39 18.59 1.42 -6.47
N ARG A 40 19.29 0.31 -6.79
CA ARG A 40 18.65 -0.92 -7.29
C ARG A 40 17.66 -1.50 -6.30
N LYS A 41 17.98 -1.51 -5.00
CA LYS A 41 17.05 -1.94 -3.94
C LYS A 41 15.81 -1.06 -3.89
N ALA A 42 15.97 0.26 -3.93
CA ALA A 42 14.86 1.20 -3.90
C ALA A 42 13.94 1.02 -5.13
N LEU A 43 14.52 0.90 -6.32
CA LEU A 43 13.77 0.65 -7.55
C LEU A 43 13.06 -0.70 -7.53
N GLY A 44 13.73 -1.78 -7.14
CA GLY A 44 13.11 -3.10 -7.07
C GLY A 44 11.96 -3.17 -6.06
N ASN A 45 12.09 -2.49 -4.92
CA ASN A 45 11.01 -2.37 -3.95
C ASN A 45 9.82 -1.56 -4.51
N ALA A 46 10.09 -0.44 -5.19
CA ALA A 46 9.05 0.35 -5.83
C ALA A 46 8.32 -0.43 -6.94
N HIS A 47 9.06 -1.18 -7.78
CA HIS A 47 8.48 -2.05 -8.80
C HIS A 47 7.67 -3.21 -8.22
N HIS A 48 8.13 -3.81 -7.13
CA HIS A 48 7.35 -4.83 -6.42
C HIS A 48 6.06 -4.24 -5.83
N ALA A 49 6.13 -3.06 -5.21
CA ALA A 49 4.95 -2.38 -4.70
C ALA A 49 3.97 -2.01 -5.83
N LEU A 50 4.46 -1.49 -6.97
CA LEU A 50 3.64 -1.21 -8.15
C LEU A 50 2.91 -2.44 -8.70
N ARG A 51 3.53 -3.62 -8.64
CA ARG A 51 2.92 -4.89 -9.06
C ARG A 51 1.85 -5.39 -8.10
N SER A 52 2.00 -5.15 -6.80
CA SER A 52 1.12 -5.70 -5.75
C SER A 52 -0.02 -4.77 -5.33
N LEU A 53 0.15 -3.47 -5.51
CA LEU A 53 -0.83 -2.46 -5.09
C LEU A 53 -2.19 -2.58 -5.81
N PRO A 54 -2.26 -2.89 -7.12
CA PRO A 54 -3.54 -3.10 -7.82
C PRO A 54 -4.39 -4.19 -7.17
N ASP A 55 -3.79 -5.34 -6.81
CA ASP A 55 -4.50 -6.43 -6.15
C ASP A 55 -5.04 -6.02 -4.77
N LEU A 56 -4.28 -5.21 -4.03
CA LEU A 56 -4.75 -4.65 -2.76
C LEU A 56 -5.94 -3.71 -2.96
N LEU A 57 -5.91 -2.85 -3.99
CA LEU A 57 -7.02 -1.94 -4.30
C LEU A 57 -8.28 -2.73 -4.66
N ASP A 58 -8.16 -3.77 -5.48
CA ASP A 58 -9.29 -4.61 -5.89
C ASP A 58 -9.87 -5.38 -4.69
N TYR A 59 -8.99 -5.87 -3.80
CA TYR A 59 -9.42 -6.52 -2.56
C TYR A 59 -10.13 -5.54 -1.61
N ALA A 60 -9.58 -4.34 -1.42
CA ALA A 60 -10.17 -3.30 -0.59
C ALA A 60 -11.53 -2.86 -1.16
N ASP A 61 -11.65 -2.75 -2.48
CA ASP A 61 -12.91 -2.40 -3.13
C ASP A 61 -14.00 -3.46 -2.89
N GLY A 62 -13.66 -4.73 -3.10
CA GLY A 62 -14.56 -5.84 -2.80
C GLY A 62 -14.93 -5.93 -1.32
N SER A 63 -14.01 -5.57 -0.41
CA SER A 63 -14.29 -5.48 1.02
C SER A 63 -15.31 -4.39 1.33
N ARG A 64 -15.12 -3.19 0.77
CA ARG A 64 -15.97 -2.03 1.02
C ARG A 64 -17.38 -2.21 0.47
N HIS A 65 -17.50 -2.77 -0.73
CA HIS A 65 -18.79 -3.07 -1.35
C HIS A 65 -19.68 -3.97 -0.48
N ARG A 66 -19.10 -4.95 0.22
CA ARG A 66 -19.87 -5.83 1.13
C ARG A 66 -20.43 -5.08 2.34
N ILE A 67 -19.72 -4.06 2.83
CA ILE A 67 -20.21 -3.21 3.92
C ILE A 67 -21.29 -2.25 3.43
N LEU A 68 -21.06 -1.57 2.31
CA LEU A 68 -21.99 -0.56 1.78
C LEU A 68 -23.32 -1.16 1.33
N ALA A 69 -23.32 -2.40 0.80
CA ALA A 69 -24.53 -3.14 0.46
C ALA A 69 -25.47 -3.37 1.66
N GLN A 70 -24.96 -3.30 2.89
CA GLN A 70 -25.75 -3.47 4.12
C GLN A 70 -26.19 -2.15 4.76
N GLY A 71 -25.59 -1.02 4.36
CA GLY A 71 -25.71 0.26 5.06
C GLY A 71 -26.44 1.39 4.33
N GLY A 72 -26.76 1.24 3.03
CA GLY A 72 -27.58 2.19 2.28
C GLY A 72 -27.05 3.63 2.30
N GLN A 73 -25.87 3.89 1.74
CA GLN A 73 -25.29 5.25 1.66
C GLN A 73 -24.61 5.50 0.32
N GLY A 74 -25.36 6.02 -0.66
CA GLY A 74 -24.85 6.33 -2.00
C GLY A 74 -23.71 7.34 -2.03
N GLY A 75 -23.67 8.28 -1.08
CA GLY A 75 -22.57 9.26 -0.98
C GLY A 75 -21.23 8.65 -0.54
N ALA A 76 -21.26 7.65 0.37
CA ALA A 76 -20.05 6.96 0.80
C ALA A 76 -19.48 6.06 -0.29
N ALA A 77 -20.35 5.42 -1.08
CA ALA A 77 -19.95 4.66 -2.27
C ALA A 77 -19.25 5.55 -3.31
N LEU A 78 -19.84 6.70 -3.62
CA LEU A 78 -19.25 7.65 -4.58
C LEU A 78 -17.89 8.18 -4.12
N ALA A 79 -17.75 8.54 -2.84
CA ALA A 79 -16.47 8.99 -2.29
C ALA A 79 -15.38 7.90 -2.37
N TRP A 80 -15.76 6.65 -2.11
CA TRP A 80 -14.86 5.51 -2.21
C TRP A 80 -14.39 5.25 -3.65
N GLU A 81 -15.31 5.31 -4.63
CA GLU A 81 -14.97 5.17 -6.05
C GLU A 81 -14.00 6.26 -6.52
N GLN A 82 -14.22 7.51 -6.09
CA GLN A 82 -13.32 8.63 -6.37
C GLN A 82 -11.92 8.41 -5.78
N ASP A 83 -11.86 7.95 -4.52
CA ASP A 83 -10.61 7.63 -3.85
C ASP A 83 -9.82 6.51 -4.56
N LEU A 84 -10.51 5.46 -5.02
CA LEU A 84 -9.90 4.39 -5.81
C LEU A 84 -9.39 4.89 -7.15
N ALA A 85 -10.17 5.71 -7.85
CA ALA A 85 -9.76 6.28 -9.13
C ALA A 85 -8.53 7.19 -8.97
N ALA A 86 -8.47 7.98 -7.90
CA ALA A 86 -7.32 8.80 -7.56
C ALA A 86 -6.09 7.93 -7.26
N ALA A 87 -6.24 6.86 -6.46
CA ALA A 87 -5.14 5.95 -6.15
C ALA A 87 -4.61 5.22 -7.40
N ARG A 88 -5.48 4.73 -8.29
CA ARG A 88 -5.05 4.11 -9.56
C ARG A 88 -4.33 5.10 -10.46
N THR A 89 -4.74 6.36 -10.45
CA THR A 89 -4.04 7.43 -11.19
C THR A 89 -2.67 7.71 -10.58
N GLU A 90 -2.58 7.78 -9.27
CA GLU A 90 -1.30 7.95 -8.57
C GLU A 90 -0.34 6.80 -8.83
N ILE A 91 -0.80 5.55 -8.83
CA ILE A 91 0.01 4.37 -9.20
C ILE A 91 0.58 4.52 -10.61
N ARG A 92 -0.25 4.95 -11.59
CA ARG A 92 0.20 5.18 -12.97
C ARG A 92 1.23 6.30 -13.05
N ASN A 93 1.04 7.39 -12.32
CA ASN A 93 1.99 8.50 -12.28
C ASN A 93 3.33 8.04 -11.70
N ILE A 94 3.31 7.30 -10.59
CA ILE A 94 4.52 6.75 -9.98
C ILE A 94 5.22 5.80 -10.95
N ALA A 95 4.49 4.90 -11.62
CA ALA A 95 5.05 3.99 -12.61
C ALA A 95 5.71 4.72 -13.79
N ALA A 96 5.15 5.85 -14.23
CA ALA A 96 5.72 6.65 -15.31
C ALA A 96 6.98 7.44 -14.88
N GLU A 97 7.09 7.79 -13.60
CA GLU A 97 8.22 8.53 -13.03
C GLU A 97 9.37 7.62 -12.56
N LEU A 98 9.09 6.33 -12.35
CA LEU A 98 10.05 5.37 -11.80
C LEU A 98 11.01 4.92 -12.91
N ARG A 99 12.32 4.95 -12.60
CA ARG A 99 13.33 4.39 -13.49
C ARG A 99 13.24 2.87 -13.52
N ASP A 100 13.70 2.29 -14.61
CA ASP A 100 13.80 0.84 -14.73
C ASP A 100 14.83 0.29 -13.72
N GLU A 101 14.51 -0.85 -13.10
CA GLU A 101 15.43 -1.54 -12.19
C GLU A 101 16.66 -2.12 -12.90
N ASP A 102 16.53 -2.38 -14.22
CA ASP A 102 17.59 -2.97 -15.06
C ASP A 102 18.48 -1.94 -15.74
N GLU A 103 18.23 -0.64 -15.53
CA GLU A 103 19.04 0.42 -16.14
C GLU A 103 20.52 0.36 -15.67
N ASP A 104 21.45 0.60 -16.59
CA ASP A 104 22.88 0.61 -16.27
C ASP A 104 23.28 1.93 -15.58
N PHE A 105 23.52 1.87 -14.27
CA PHE A 105 23.95 3.01 -13.47
C PHE A 105 25.48 3.17 -13.42
N ASN A 106 26.25 2.39 -14.20
CA ASN A 106 27.71 2.45 -14.16
C ASN A 106 28.29 3.79 -14.63
N ALA A 107 27.56 4.51 -15.48
CA ALA A 107 27.93 5.82 -15.98
C ALA A 107 27.59 6.98 -15.03
N LEU A 108 26.83 6.74 -13.95
CA LEU A 108 26.43 7.80 -13.02
C LEU A 108 27.55 8.10 -12.01
N SER A 109 27.78 9.39 -11.78
CA SER A 109 28.61 9.88 -10.67
C SER A 109 27.88 9.75 -9.33
N ASP A 110 28.64 9.79 -8.23
CA ASP A 110 28.12 9.66 -6.86
C ASP A 110 26.99 10.65 -6.57
N LYS A 111 27.17 11.92 -6.96
CA LYS A 111 26.14 12.95 -6.81
C LYS A 111 24.87 12.65 -7.63
N GLN A 112 25.01 12.08 -8.83
CA GLN A 112 23.86 11.68 -9.65
C GLN A 112 23.16 10.45 -9.05
N LEU A 113 23.91 9.53 -8.45
CA LEU A 113 23.36 8.38 -7.73
C LEU A 113 22.57 8.83 -6.51
N GLU A 114 23.09 9.76 -5.69
CA GLU A 114 22.36 10.31 -4.54
C GLU A 114 21.02 10.95 -4.95
N VAL A 115 21.01 11.74 -6.02
CA VAL A 115 19.77 12.34 -6.55
C VAL A 115 18.80 11.26 -7.03
N ALA A 116 19.29 10.24 -7.73
CA ALA A 116 18.46 9.14 -8.21
C ALA A 116 17.87 8.31 -7.04
N ILE A 117 18.66 8.04 -6.00
CA ILE A 117 18.22 7.34 -4.79
C ILE A 117 17.14 8.14 -4.08
N ALA A 118 17.36 9.46 -3.88
CA ALA A 118 16.36 10.32 -3.26
C ALA A 118 15.05 10.34 -4.07
N ALA A 119 15.13 10.38 -5.39
CA ALA A 119 13.96 10.31 -6.27
C ALA A 119 13.22 8.96 -6.15
N ALA A 120 13.95 7.82 -6.20
CA ALA A 120 13.36 6.50 -6.04
C ALA A 120 12.70 6.34 -4.65
N ASN A 121 13.37 6.77 -3.59
CA ASN A 121 12.84 6.72 -2.22
C ASN A 121 11.59 7.57 -2.05
N LYS A 122 11.51 8.74 -2.70
CA LYS A 122 10.27 9.53 -2.72
C LYS A 122 9.09 8.74 -3.30
N GLN A 123 9.33 7.97 -4.37
CA GLN A 123 8.29 7.12 -4.95
C GLN A 123 7.90 5.97 -4.02
N VAL A 124 8.88 5.34 -3.36
CA VAL A 124 8.62 4.30 -2.35
C VAL A 124 7.70 4.83 -1.24
N LEU A 125 7.97 6.02 -0.70
CA LEU A 125 7.14 6.61 0.35
C LEU A 125 5.70 6.89 -0.11
N ARG A 126 5.51 7.32 -1.36
CA ARG A 126 4.16 7.52 -1.94
C ARG A 126 3.42 6.19 -2.07
N LEU A 127 4.10 5.13 -2.52
CA LEU A 127 3.52 3.79 -2.61
C LEU A 127 3.18 3.22 -1.22
N GLU A 128 4.04 3.43 -0.22
CA GLU A 128 3.79 3.05 1.17
C GLU A 128 2.55 3.74 1.73
N ALA A 129 2.37 5.04 1.47
CA ALA A 129 1.18 5.76 1.92
C ALA A 129 -0.11 5.15 1.34
N LEU A 130 -0.10 4.73 0.07
CA LEU A 130 -1.22 4.03 -0.55
C LEU A 130 -1.43 2.65 0.10
N VAL A 131 -0.37 1.85 0.26
CA VAL A 131 -0.45 0.53 0.93
C VAL A 131 -1.08 0.68 2.31
N SER A 132 -0.59 1.62 3.12
CA SER A 132 -1.08 1.86 4.47
C SER A 132 -2.56 2.22 4.47
N LYS A 133 -2.94 3.23 3.68
CA LYS A 133 -4.33 3.70 3.57
C LYS A 133 -5.31 2.57 3.25
N TYR A 134 -5.00 1.75 2.25
CA TYR A 134 -5.93 0.71 1.80
C TYR A 134 -5.96 -0.52 2.71
N ARG A 135 -4.91 -0.77 3.48
CA ARG A 135 -4.91 -1.79 4.53
C ARG A 135 -5.72 -1.37 5.73
N ASP A 136 -5.57 -0.12 6.17
CA ASP A 136 -6.38 0.44 7.25
C ASP A 136 -7.86 0.44 6.86
N ALA A 137 -8.17 0.74 5.60
CA ALA A 137 -9.52 0.64 5.06
C ALA A 137 -10.10 -0.79 5.16
N VAL A 138 -9.31 -1.81 4.78
CA VAL A 138 -9.69 -3.22 4.90
C VAL A 138 -9.89 -3.63 6.36
N ALA A 139 -8.98 -3.23 7.25
CA ALA A 139 -9.08 -3.53 8.68
C ALA A 139 -10.36 -2.92 9.28
N ALA A 140 -10.65 -1.65 8.95
CA ALA A 140 -11.87 -0.98 9.37
C ALA A 140 -13.15 -1.69 8.86
N ASP A 141 -13.13 -2.20 7.62
CA ASP A 141 -14.24 -3.01 7.11
C ASP A 141 -14.40 -4.33 7.87
N ASP A 142 -13.30 -5.02 8.18
CA ASP A 142 -13.33 -6.25 8.97
C ASP A 142 -13.88 -6.02 10.37
N ASP A 143 -13.54 -4.89 10.98
CA ASP A 143 -14.05 -4.46 12.28
C ASP A 143 -15.54 -4.20 12.19
N ARG A 144 -15.99 -3.43 11.20
CA ARG A 144 -17.42 -3.16 10.99
C ARG A 144 -18.22 -4.43 10.72
N ARG A 145 -17.67 -5.37 9.94
CA ARG A 145 -18.27 -6.69 9.72
C ARG A 145 -18.45 -7.46 11.02
N ARG A 146 -17.50 -7.36 11.97
CA ARG A 146 -17.61 -8.02 13.28
C ARG A 146 -18.71 -7.39 14.12
N ASP A 147 -18.83 -6.06 14.10
CA ASP A 147 -19.85 -5.35 14.86
C ASP A 147 -21.26 -5.64 14.34
N ILE A 148 -21.47 -5.62 13.03
CA ILE A 148 -22.77 -5.99 12.41
C ILE A 148 -23.19 -7.40 12.84
N ARG A 149 -22.26 -8.37 12.86
CA ARG A 149 -22.57 -9.74 13.31
C ARG A 149 -22.96 -9.79 14.79
N ARG A 150 -22.33 -8.98 15.65
CA ARG A 150 -22.66 -8.89 17.08
C ARG A 150 -24.04 -8.27 17.26
N GLU A 151 -24.31 -7.15 16.59
CA GLU A 151 -25.62 -6.47 16.58
C GLU A 151 -26.75 -7.44 16.21
N HIS A 152 -26.58 -8.23 15.13
CA HIS A 152 -27.56 -9.23 14.73
C HIS A 152 -27.75 -10.36 15.76
N ALA A 153 -26.67 -10.83 16.38
CA ALA A 153 -26.74 -11.88 17.39
C ALA A 153 -27.46 -11.41 18.66
N ASP A 154 -27.21 -10.17 19.09
CA ASP A 154 -27.83 -9.58 20.28
C ASP A 154 -29.32 -9.29 20.04
N LEU A 155 -29.69 -8.78 18.86
CA LEU A 155 -31.10 -8.65 18.47
C LEU A 155 -31.84 -9.99 18.48
N ALA A 156 -31.21 -11.05 17.98
CA ALA A 156 -31.80 -12.39 17.99
C ALA A 156 -32.00 -12.91 19.43
N ARG A 157 -31.03 -12.68 20.33
CA ARG A 157 -31.14 -13.04 21.75
C ARG A 157 -32.25 -12.28 22.45
N ASP A 158 -32.37 -10.98 22.22
CA ASP A 158 -33.43 -10.14 22.80
C ASP A 158 -34.83 -10.59 22.35
N MET A 159 -34.99 -10.98 21.09
CA MET A 159 -36.26 -11.51 20.58
C MET A 159 -36.65 -12.84 21.24
N ILE A 160 -35.67 -13.70 21.57
CA ILE A 160 -35.90 -14.96 22.28
C ILE A 160 -36.25 -14.69 23.75
N ALA A 161 -35.55 -13.76 24.41
CA ALA A 161 -35.77 -13.45 25.83
C ALA A 161 -37.11 -12.75 26.14
N ARG A 162 -37.72 -12.11 25.13
CA ARG A 162 -39.04 -11.45 25.26
C ARG A 162 -40.24 -12.38 25.00
N ARG A 163 -40.00 -13.66 24.72
CA ARG A 163 -41.03 -14.67 24.43
C ARG A 163 -41.21 -15.63 25.59
#